data_AF-R9GV41-F1
#
_entry.id   AF-R9GV41-F1
#
_cell.length_a   1.000
_cell.length_b   1.000
_cell.length_c   1.000
_cell.angle_alpha   90.00
_cell.angle_beta   90.00
_cell.angle_gamma   90.00
#
_symmetry.space_group_name_H-M   'P 1'
#
loop_
_entity.id
_entity.type
_entity.pdbx_description
1 polymer ?
#
loop_
_entity_poly.entity_id
_entity_poly.type
_entity_poly.pdbx_seq_one_letter_code
_entity_poly.pdbx_strand_id
1 'polypeptide(L)' 'MLPKSRCKVLAYEIKILLLFIRPFFAQTPELVHYVNTLQGSNSKHELTRGNIYPTTALLNGMNTWTPQTGRNDDGLKYQ' A
#
# COMPACT_ATOMS: atom_id res chain seq x y z
N MET A 1 2.09 -52.44 -11.84
CA MET A 1 1.45 -51.60 -12.88
C MET A 1 0.06 -51.23 -12.38
N LEU A 2 -0.20 -49.97 -12.04
CA LEU A 2 -1.51 -49.56 -11.50
C LEU A 2 -2.58 -49.59 -12.60
N PRO A 3 -3.81 -50.06 -12.32
CA PRO A 3 -4.88 -50.10 -13.31
C PRO A 3 -5.32 -48.69 -13.71
N LYS A 4 -5.62 -48.47 -15.01
CA LYS A 4 -5.95 -47.15 -15.60
C LYS A 4 -7.09 -46.41 -14.88
N SER A 5 -8.01 -47.12 -14.23
CA SER A 5 -9.10 -46.55 -13.42
C SER A 5 -8.60 -45.89 -12.13
N ARG A 6 -7.61 -46.49 -11.45
CA ARG A 6 -6.98 -45.91 -10.25
C ARG A 6 -6.15 -44.68 -10.58
N CYS A 7 -5.52 -44.62 -11.75
CA CYS A 7 -4.78 -43.41 -12.20
C CYS A 7 -5.71 -42.20 -12.42
N LYS A 8 -6.93 -42.41 -12.93
CA LYS A 8 -7.89 -41.32 -13.13
C LYS A 8 -8.39 -40.76 -11.79
N VAL A 9 -8.75 -41.64 -10.85
CA VAL A 9 -9.19 -41.23 -9.51
C VAL A 9 -8.07 -40.48 -8.79
N LEU A 10 -6.83 -40.99 -8.83
CA LEU A 10 -5.68 -40.31 -8.25
C LEU A 10 -5.43 -38.92 -8.87
N ALA A 11 -5.62 -38.77 -10.19
CA ALA A 11 -5.51 -37.48 -10.85
C ALA A 11 -6.61 -36.48 -10.43
N TYR A 12 -7.82 -36.95 -10.16
CA TYR A 12 -8.90 -36.11 -9.63
C TYR A 12 -8.63 -35.66 -8.19
N GLU A 13 -8.15 -36.56 -7.33
CA GLU A 13 -7.76 -36.23 -5.95
C GLU A 13 -6.66 -35.17 -5.91
N ILE A 14 -5.63 -35.31 -6.76
CA ILE A 14 -4.56 -34.31 -6.88
C ILE A 14 -5.10 -32.97 -7.40
N LYS A 15 -6.02 -32.98 -8.37
CA LYS A 15 -6.64 -31.74 -8.88
C LYS A 15 -7.48 -31.05 -7.82
N ILE A 16 -8.24 -31.80 -7.03
CA ILE A 16 -9.04 -31.27 -5.91
C ILE A 16 -8.10 -30.66 -4.88
N LEU A 17 -7.04 -31.36 -4.49
CA LEU A 17 -6.03 -30.86 -3.56
C LEU A 17 -5.35 -29.57 -4.07
N LEU A 18 -4.97 -29.51 -5.35
CA LEU A 18 -4.37 -28.33 -5.98
C LEU A 18 -5.35 -27.14 -6.08
N LEU A 19 -6.66 -27.38 -6.16
CA LEU A 19 -7.68 -26.33 -6.11
C LEU A 19 -7.82 -25.73 -4.71
N PHE A 20 -7.70 -26.55 -3.66
CA PHE A 20 -7.82 -26.11 -2.25
C PHE A 20 -6.58 -25.38 -1.70
N ILE A 21 -5.39 -25.53 -2.31
CA ILE A 21 -4.15 -24.87 -1.85
C ILE A 21 -4.03 -23.40 -2.31
N ARG A 22 -4.80 -22.98 -3.32
CA ARG A 22 -4.71 -21.64 -3.93
C ARG A 22 -4.92 -20.45 -2.97
N PRO A 23 -5.88 -20.44 -2.04
CA PRO A 23 -6.09 -19.27 -1.18
C PRO A 23 -5.01 -19.09 -0.12
N PHE A 24 -4.12 -20.07 0.08
CA PHE A 24 -3.06 -20.00 1.10
C PHE A 24 -1.93 -19.02 0.75
N PHE A 25 -1.79 -18.65 -0.53
CA PHE A 25 -0.75 -17.73 -1.03
C PHE A 25 -1.28 -16.33 -1.38
N ALA A 26 -2.48 -15.96 -0.91
CA ALA A 26 -2.98 -14.59 -1.12
C ALA A 26 -2.14 -13.60 -0.30
N GLN A 27 -1.49 -12.64 -0.96
CA GLN A 27 -0.79 -11.54 -0.30
C GLN A 27 -1.79 -10.59 0.34
N THR A 28 -1.52 -10.18 1.58
CA THR A 28 -2.26 -9.07 2.19
C THR A 28 -1.88 -7.77 1.47
N PRO A 29 -2.86 -6.94 1.06
CA PRO A 29 -2.56 -5.68 0.39
C PRO A 29 -1.78 -4.77 1.33
N GLU A 30 -0.71 -4.16 0.82
CA GLU A 30 0.07 -3.20 1.59
C GLU A 30 -0.70 -1.90 1.75
N LEU A 31 -1.09 -1.56 2.99
CA LEU A 31 -1.95 -0.40 3.25
C LEU A 31 -1.29 0.94 2.89
N VAL A 32 0.05 0.97 2.78
CA VAL A 32 0.80 2.20 2.44
C VAL A 32 0.37 2.79 1.10
N HIS A 33 -0.08 1.96 0.16
CA HIS A 33 -0.50 2.41 -1.17
C HIS A 33 -1.78 3.25 -1.16
N TYR A 34 -2.54 3.23 -0.07
CA TYR A 34 -3.72 4.08 0.10
C TYR A 34 -3.40 5.45 0.70
N VAL A 35 -2.18 5.66 1.21
CA VAL A 35 -1.80 6.92 1.87
C VAL A 35 -1.45 7.97 0.81
N ASN A 36 -2.11 9.12 0.89
CA ASN A 36 -1.77 10.30 0.09
C ASN A 36 -1.21 11.41 0.98
N THR A 37 0.10 11.65 0.90
CA THR A 37 0.78 12.70 1.69
C THR A 37 0.47 14.12 1.20
N LEU A 38 -0.13 14.28 0.03
CA LEU A 38 -0.58 15.59 -0.50
C LEU A 38 -1.99 15.96 -0.03
N GLN A 39 -2.69 15.06 0.66
CA GLN A 39 -4.03 15.37 1.14
C GLN A 39 -3.98 16.50 2.16
N GLY A 40 -4.64 17.62 1.84
CA GLY A 40 -4.67 18.83 2.67
C GLY A 40 -3.52 19.82 2.42
N SER A 41 -2.59 19.53 1.51
CA SER A 41 -1.48 20.44 1.20
C SER A 41 -1.88 21.65 0.36
N ASN A 42 -2.94 21.53 -0.44
CA ASN A 42 -3.51 22.65 -1.19
C ASN A 42 -4.33 23.57 -0.27
N SER A 43 -3.61 24.28 0.60
CA SER A 43 -4.13 25.23 1.59
C SER A 43 -3.57 26.62 1.32
N LYS A 44 -4.32 27.66 1.67
CA LYS A 44 -3.86 29.06 1.65
C LYS A 44 -4.13 29.68 3.01
N HIS A 45 -3.49 30.81 3.29
CA HIS A 45 -3.73 31.56 4.52
C HIS A 45 -5.21 31.93 4.72
N GLU A 46 -5.90 32.28 3.63
CA GLU A 46 -7.31 32.68 3.62
C GLU A 46 -8.27 31.51 3.88
N LEU A 47 -7.89 30.28 3.47
CA LEU A 47 -8.72 29.10 3.60
C LEU A 47 -7.86 27.82 3.64
N THR A 48 -7.95 27.11 4.75
CA THR A 48 -7.22 25.85 4.96
C THR A 48 -8.03 24.63 4.51
N ARG A 49 -7.33 23.64 3.96
CA ARG A 49 -7.84 22.30 3.68
C ARG A 49 -7.11 21.22 4.50
N GLY A 50 -6.36 21.65 5.51
CA GLY A 50 -5.58 20.78 6.40
C GLY A 50 -4.28 21.43 6.86
N ASN A 51 -3.70 22.32 6.04
CA ASN A 51 -2.43 23.00 6.30
C ASN A 51 -1.28 22.02 6.61
N ILE A 52 -1.12 21.02 5.73
CA ILE A 52 -0.12 19.95 5.85
C ILE A 52 0.94 20.11 4.76
N TYR A 53 2.19 19.74 5.04
CA TYR A 53 3.23 19.57 4.03
C TYR A 53 3.45 18.06 3.75
N PRO A 54 3.67 17.66 2.48
CA PRO A 54 3.91 16.27 2.15
C PRO A 54 5.17 15.76 2.83
N THR A 55 4.99 14.84 3.77
CA THR A 55 6.04 14.41 4.70
C THR A 55 6.56 13.02 4.36
N THR A 56 7.87 12.91 4.18
CA THR A 56 8.58 11.63 4.12
C THR A 56 9.34 11.44 5.43
N ALA A 57 8.91 10.48 6.24
CA ALA A 57 9.50 10.21 7.55
C ALA A 57 9.19 8.78 8.03
N LEU A 58 9.97 8.33 9.01
CA LEU A 58 9.59 7.20 9.87
C LEU A 58 8.57 7.66 10.91
N LEU A 59 7.79 6.72 11.46
CA LEU A 59 6.89 7.01 12.57
C LEU A 59 7.69 7.57 13.75
N ASN A 60 7.27 8.74 14.24
CA ASN A 60 7.94 9.50 15.32
C ASN A 60 9.42 9.82 15.02
N GLY A 61 9.80 9.94 13.75
CA GLY A 61 11.14 10.33 13.36
C GLY A 61 11.49 11.72 13.90
N MET A 62 12.69 11.85 14.48
CA MET A 62 13.23 13.15 14.92
C MET A 62 13.35 14.16 13.76
N ASN A 63 13.57 13.65 12.56
CA ASN A 63 13.77 14.43 11.35
C ASN A 63 12.75 14.00 10.29
N THR A 64 12.24 14.96 9.54
CA THR A 64 11.30 14.75 8.43
C THR A 64 11.77 15.51 7.19
N TRP A 65 11.40 15.00 6.02
CA TRP A 65 11.78 15.59 4.73
C TRP A 65 10.52 15.96 3.95
N THR A 66 10.57 17.11 3.27
CA THR A 66 9.46 17.60 2.44
C THR A 66 10.02 18.38 1.25
N PRO A 67 9.44 18.27 0.04
CA PRO A 67 9.74 19.21 -1.02
C PRO A 67 9.32 20.63 -0.60
N GLN A 68 10.06 21.65 -1.02
CA GLN A 68 9.75 23.04 -0.72
C GLN A 68 9.41 23.77 -2.02
N THR A 69 8.22 24.38 -2.07
CA THR A 69 7.78 25.28 -3.16
C THR A 69 7.64 26.73 -2.69
N GLY A 70 7.42 26.93 -1.38
CA GLY A 70 7.37 28.25 -0.75
C GLY A 70 8.75 28.90 -0.59
N ARG A 71 8.75 30.21 -0.36
CA ARG A 71 9.99 30.95 -0.06
C ARG A 71 10.52 30.55 1.31
N ASN A 72 11.83 30.63 1.51
CA ASN A 72 12.40 30.48 2.85
C ASN A 72 11.77 31.51 3.79
N ASP A 73 11.61 31.12 5.05
CA ASP A 73 10.98 31.91 6.12
C ASP A 73 9.46 32.12 5.98
N ASP A 74 8.82 31.52 4.98
CA ASP A 74 7.37 31.38 4.93
C ASP A 74 6.91 30.16 5.76
N GLY A 75 5.82 30.31 6.51
CA GLY A 75 5.19 29.20 7.24
C GLY A 75 4.56 28.16 6.30
N LEU A 76 4.16 28.58 5.09
CA LEU A 76 3.67 27.70 4.03
C LEU A 76 4.84 27.16 3.19
N LYS A 77 5.49 26.10 3.69
CA LYS A 77 6.63 25.48 3.01
C LYS A 77 6.29 24.86 1.65
N TYR A 78 5.07 24.34 1.51
CA TYR A 78 4.60 23.66 0.32
C TYR A 78 3.16 24.09 -0.01
N GLN A 79 2.93 24.45 -1.26
CA GLN A 79 1.63 24.77 -1.86
C GLN A 79 1.62 24.32 -3.32
#